data_AF-A0A1M3DRT1-F1
#
_entry.id   AF-A0A1M3DRT1-F1
#
_cell.length_a   1.000
_cell.length_b   1.000
_cell.length_c   1.000
_cell.angle_alpha   90.00
_cell.angle_beta   90.00
_cell.angle_gamma   90.00
#
_symmetry.space_group_name_H-M   'P 1'
#
loop_
_entity.id
_entity.type
_entity.pdbx_description
1 polymer ?
#
loop_
_entity_poly.entity_id
_entity_poly.type
_entity_poly.pdbx_seq_one_letter_code
_entity_poly.pdbx_strand_id
1 'polypeptide(L)'
;MACAGAARAAYAAGEKAVETLAARIARDKLESALKPEEGTSANVERVISDKHSSTPIGHKGKPLEVTPSSNLPSVIAGRNYKGHALDRMQERGVTPTVVEDTIQSTQGIQSHGSTVMHESNQLRVILNENGEVVTVIVK
;
A
#
# COMPACT_ATOMS: atom_id res chain seq x y z
N MET A 1 71.57 -9.43 8.31
CA MET A 1 71.71 -8.39 7.26
C MET A 1 70.31 -8.04 6.77
N ALA A 2 70.03 -6.76 6.62
CA ALA A 2 68.72 -6.12 6.75
C ALA A 2 67.67 -6.48 5.69
N CYS A 3 66.39 -6.54 6.11
CA CYS A 3 65.24 -6.23 5.25
C CYS A 3 63.95 -6.12 6.09
N ALA A 4 63.76 -5.01 6.83
CA ALA A 4 62.48 -4.72 7.49
C ALA A 4 62.23 -3.20 7.69
N GLY A 5 62.83 -2.35 6.86
CA GLY A 5 62.81 -0.89 7.06
C GLY A 5 61.97 -0.06 6.08
N ALA A 6 61.62 -0.57 4.90
CA ALA A 6 61.18 0.31 3.81
C ALA A 6 59.65 0.44 3.63
N ALA A 7 58.82 -0.42 4.22
CA ALA A 7 57.39 -0.46 3.87
C ALA A 7 56.49 0.49 4.70
N ARG A 8 57.01 1.12 5.76
CA ARG A 8 56.19 1.90 6.71
C ARG A 8 56.11 3.41 6.47
N ALA A 9 56.83 3.95 5.48
CA ALA A 9 56.84 5.40 5.21
C ALA A 9 55.79 5.88 4.20
N ALA A 10 55.18 4.99 3.41
CA ALA A 10 54.28 5.40 2.32
C ALA A 10 52.80 5.59 2.72
N TYR A 11 52.37 5.08 3.90
CA TYR A 11 50.94 5.07 4.25
C TYR A 11 50.47 6.29 5.07
N ALA A 12 51.38 7.10 5.60
CA ALA A 12 51.03 8.21 6.52
C ALA A 12 50.58 9.51 5.82
N ALA A 13 50.69 9.61 4.49
CA ALA A 13 50.31 10.81 3.73
C ALA A 13 48.90 10.76 3.13
N GLY A 14 48.22 9.60 3.18
CA GLY A 14 46.92 9.39 2.53
C GLY A 14 45.70 9.87 3.33
N GLU A 15 45.79 10.00 4.66
CA GLU A 15 44.61 10.24 5.49
C GLU A 15 44.12 11.69 5.47
N LYS A 16 44.98 12.69 5.23
CA LYS A 16 44.56 14.11 5.25
C LYS A 16 43.85 14.58 3.98
N ALA A 17 43.87 13.80 2.90
CA ALA A 17 43.22 14.18 1.64
C ALA A 17 41.74 13.77 1.57
N VAL A 18 41.34 12.70 2.26
CA VAL A 18 39.97 12.16 2.16
C VAL A 18 38.97 12.98 3.00
N GLU A 19 39.44 13.56 4.11
CA GLU A 19 38.62 14.36 5.03
C GLU A 19 38.10 15.67 4.39
N THR A 20 38.85 16.25 3.45
CA THR A 20 38.43 17.47 2.73
C THR A 20 37.51 17.19 1.53
N LEU A 21 37.53 15.98 0.97
CA LEU A 21 36.68 15.61 -0.16
C LEU A 21 35.25 15.26 0.29
N ALA A 22 35.10 14.59 1.43
CA ALA A 22 33.80 14.27 2.03
C ALA A 22 33.00 15.54 2.39
N ALA A 23 33.69 16.57 2.90
CA ALA A 23 33.08 17.86 3.23
C ALA A 23 32.58 18.63 1.99
N ARG A 24 33.20 18.44 0.81
CA ARG A 24 32.78 19.08 -0.46
C ARG A 24 31.48 18.49 -1.00
N ILE A 25 31.33 17.16 -0.94
CA ILE A 25 30.11 16.46 -1.41
C ILE A 25 28.90 16.80 -0.53
N ALA A 26 29.11 16.97 0.79
CA ALA A 26 28.04 17.36 1.71
C ALA A 26 27.54 18.80 1.47
N ARG A 27 28.42 19.71 1.02
CA ARG A 27 28.04 21.10 0.68
C ARG A 27 27.17 21.17 -0.57
N ASP A 28 27.55 20.43 -1.62
CA ASP A 28 26.84 20.41 -2.91
C ASP A 28 25.41 19.87 -2.79
N LYS A 29 25.20 18.87 -1.89
CA LYS A 29 23.88 18.34 -1.54
C LYS A 29 23.01 19.28 -0.70
N LEU A 30 23.61 20.20 0.06
CA LEU A 30 22.86 21.17 0.87
C LEU A 30 22.44 22.38 0.02
N GLU A 31 23.26 22.79 -0.95
CA GLU A 31 22.96 23.92 -1.85
C GLU A 31 21.85 23.59 -2.86
N SER A 32 21.69 22.33 -3.23
CA SER A 32 20.60 21.86 -4.10
C SER A 32 19.24 21.69 -3.39
N ALA A 33 19.18 21.85 -2.06
CA ALA A 33 17.94 21.81 -1.27
C ALA A 33 17.38 23.20 -0.90
N LEU A 34 18.07 24.28 -1.26
CA LEU A 34 17.73 25.66 -0.88
C LEU A 34 17.35 26.56 -2.06
N LYS A 35 16.87 25.99 -3.17
CA LYS A 35 16.12 26.77 -4.17
C LYS A 35 14.65 26.85 -3.73
N PRO A 36 14.17 28.01 -3.23
CA PRO A 36 12.75 28.26 -3.22
C PRO A 36 12.34 28.51 -4.66
N GLU A 37 11.76 27.51 -5.31
CA GLU A 37 10.96 27.76 -6.51
C GLU A 37 9.66 28.41 -6.04
N GLU A 38 9.75 29.70 -5.71
CA GLU A 38 8.62 30.61 -5.68
C GLU A 38 8.16 30.85 -7.13
N GLY A 39 6.96 30.36 -7.41
CA GLY A 39 6.23 30.62 -8.65
C GLY A 39 5.04 29.66 -8.69
N THR A 40 3.79 30.05 -8.48
CA THR A 40 3.12 31.31 -8.85
C THR A 40 1.89 31.45 -7.96
N SER A 41 1.93 32.32 -6.95
CA SER A 41 0.72 32.82 -6.26
C SER A 41 0.08 33.92 -7.10
N ALA A 42 -0.49 33.56 -8.25
CA ALA A 42 -1.22 34.50 -9.09
C ALA A 42 -2.26 33.81 -9.99
N ASN A 43 -3.17 33.01 -9.42
CA ASN A 43 -4.54 32.80 -9.97
C ASN A 43 -5.44 31.96 -9.04
N VAL A 44 -5.57 32.34 -7.78
CA VAL A 44 -6.42 31.61 -6.82
C VAL A 44 -7.92 31.92 -6.97
N GLU A 45 -8.31 32.96 -7.72
CA GLU A 45 -9.70 33.46 -7.69
C GLU A 45 -10.57 33.15 -8.93
N ARG A 46 -10.08 32.51 -10.02
CA ARG A 46 -10.87 32.46 -11.28
C ARG A 46 -10.87 31.20 -12.14
N VAL A 47 -10.57 30.03 -11.59
CA VAL A 47 -10.78 28.75 -12.32
C VAL A 47 -11.52 27.70 -11.49
N ILE A 48 -12.31 28.14 -10.51
CA ILE A 48 -13.46 27.36 -10.08
C ILE A 48 -14.58 27.69 -11.07
N SER A 49 -14.38 27.30 -12.33
CA SER A 49 -15.49 27.23 -13.27
C SER A 49 -16.49 26.28 -12.64
N ASP A 50 -17.71 26.76 -12.40
CA ASP A 50 -18.82 26.01 -11.84
C ASP A 50 -19.04 24.71 -12.63
N LYS A 51 -18.25 23.68 -12.29
CA LYS A 51 -18.46 22.33 -12.77
C LYS A 51 -19.71 21.87 -12.04
N HIS A 52 -20.85 22.02 -12.72
CA HIS A 52 -22.08 21.42 -12.26
C HIS A 52 -21.84 19.94 -11.97
N SER A 53 -22.37 19.44 -10.85
CA SER A 53 -22.26 18.04 -10.44
C SER A 53 -22.75 17.04 -11.51
N SER A 54 -23.42 17.51 -12.58
CA SER A 54 -23.88 16.72 -13.73
C SER A 54 -22.85 16.56 -14.87
N THR A 55 -21.62 17.07 -14.77
CA THR A 55 -20.61 16.71 -15.78
C THR A 55 -20.22 15.23 -15.62
N PRO A 56 -20.30 14.38 -16.65
CA PRO A 56 -19.91 12.98 -16.56
C PRO A 56 -18.44 12.86 -16.14
N ILE A 57 -18.18 12.17 -15.04
CA ILE A 57 -16.82 11.96 -14.48
C ILE A 57 -16.00 10.89 -15.23
N GLY A 58 -16.59 10.24 -16.25
CA GLY A 58 -15.96 9.18 -17.04
C GLY A 58 -15.79 9.57 -18.51
N HIS A 59 -14.58 9.46 -19.04
CA HIS A 59 -14.27 9.63 -20.45
C HIS A 59 -13.35 8.50 -20.90
N LYS A 60 -13.59 7.88 -22.08
CA LYS A 60 -12.81 6.73 -22.58
C LYS A 60 -11.29 6.97 -22.62
N GLY A 61 -10.87 8.22 -22.81
CA GLY A 61 -9.45 8.61 -22.83
C GLY A 61 -8.80 8.87 -21.46
N LYS A 62 -9.55 8.75 -20.36
CA LYS A 62 -9.02 8.81 -18.98
C LYS A 62 -9.67 7.71 -18.14
N PRO A 63 -9.09 6.50 -18.14
CA PRO A 63 -9.50 5.45 -17.21
C PRO A 63 -9.39 5.95 -15.78
N LEU A 64 -10.38 5.63 -14.95
CA LEU A 64 -10.30 5.88 -13.52
C LEU A 64 -9.24 4.92 -12.95
N GLU A 65 -8.23 5.47 -12.30
CA GLU A 65 -7.30 4.68 -11.50
C GLU A 65 -7.97 4.35 -10.17
N VAL A 66 -8.53 3.14 -10.09
CA VAL A 66 -9.09 2.63 -8.85
C VAL A 66 -7.94 2.03 -8.06
N THR A 67 -7.62 2.62 -6.91
CA THR A 67 -6.65 2.02 -5.99
C THR A 67 -7.15 0.63 -5.60
N PRO A 68 -6.36 -0.43 -5.81
CA PRO A 68 -6.79 -1.78 -5.44
C PRO A 68 -6.99 -1.87 -3.92
N SER A 69 -7.72 -2.91 -3.51
CA SER A 69 -7.82 -3.39 -2.13
C SER A 69 -6.47 -3.25 -1.42
N SER A 70 -6.47 -2.60 -0.25
CA SER A 70 -5.24 -2.22 0.45
C SER A 70 -4.51 -3.44 1.01
N ASN A 71 -5.22 -4.53 1.26
CA ASN A 71 -4.69 -5.75 1.86
C ASN A 71 -4.36 -6.82 0.81
N LEU A 72 -3.24 -7.50 1.01
CA LEU A 72 -2.89 -8.71 0.24
C LEU A 72 -3.74 -9.90 0.72
N PRO A 73 -4.02 -10.90 -0.15
CA PRO A 73 -4.64 -12.14 0.29
C PRO A 73 -3.77 -12.84 1.35
N SER A 74 -4.41 -13.38 2.38
CA SER A 74 -3.73 -13.99 3.52
C SER A 74 -4.47 -15.22 4.03
N VAL A 75 -3.73 -16.14 4.62
CA VAL A 75 -4.28 -17.35 5.26
C VAL A 75 -4.42 -17.08 6.75
N ILE A 76 -5.64 -17.25 7.27
CA ILE A 76 -5.95 -17.09 8.69
C ILE A 76 -6.66 -18.35 9.15
N ALA A 77 -6.18 -18.95 10.25
CA ALA A 77 -6.75 -20.19 10.82
C ALA A 77 -6.89 -21.37 9.83
N GLY A 78 -6.02 -21.43 8.81
CA GLY A 78 -6.05 -22.48 7.78
C GLY A 78 -7.02 -22.24 6.62
N ARG A 79 -7.77 -21.11 6.63
CA ARG A 79 -8.62 -20.70 5.51
C ARG A 79 -8.00 -19.54 4.74
N ASN A 80 -8.16 -19.54 3.42
CA ASN A 80 -7.65 -18.48 2.54
C ASN A 80 -8.65 -17.32 2.46
N TYR A 81 -8.20 -16.11 2.77
CA TYR A 81 -8.97 -14.88 2.69
C TYR A 81 -8.41 -13.99 1.57
N LYS A 82 -9.29 -13.49 0.70
CA LYS A 82 -8.90 -12.47 -0.28
C LYS A 82 -8.68 -11.13 0.41
N GLY A 83 -7.87 -10.25 -0.20
CA GLY A 83 -7.60 -8.89 0.30
C GLY A 83 -8.89 -8.13 0.64
N HIS A 84 -9.87 -8.21 -0.25
CA HIS A 84 -11.17 -7.58 -0.05
C HIS A 84 -11.93 -8.12 1.17
N ALA A 85 -11.85 -9.42 1.48
CA ALA A 85 -12.46 -9.97 2.68
C ALA A 85 -11.82 -9.38 3.95
N LEU A 86 -10.49 -9.23 3.96
CA LEU A 86 -9.76 -8.66 5.07
C LEU A 86 -10.08 -7.18 5.28
N ASP A 87 -10.18 -6.40 4.19
CA ASP A 87 -10.62 -5.00 4.25
C ASP A 87 -11.99 -4.91 4.92
N ARG A 88 -12.96 -5.74 4.49
CA ARG A 88 -14.33 -5.73 5.02
C ARG A 88 -14.42 -6.21 6.46
N MET A 89 -13.53 -7.11 6.88
CA MET A 89 -13.43 -7.56 8.27
C MET A 89 -12.84 -6.45 9.16
N GLN A 90 -11.81 -5.76 8.69
CA GLN A 90 -11.18 -4.64 9.42
C GLN A 90 -12.13 -3.44 9.54
N GLU A 91 -12.76 -3.02 8.44
CA GLU A 91 -13.72 -1.91 8.42
C GLU A 91 -14.87 -2.09 9.41
N ARG A 92 -15.31 -3.33 9.59
CA ARG A 92 -16.49 -3.66 10.40
C ARG A 92 -16.16 -4.25 11.77
N GLY A 93 -14.89 -4.47 12.10
CA GLY A 93 -14.49 -5.09 13.36
C GLY A 93 -14.91 -6.56 13.49
N VAL A 94 -15.00 -7.30 12.37
CA VAL A 94 -15.37 -8.72 12.37
C VAL A 94 -14.11 -9.57 12.54
N THR A 95 -14.10 -10.44 13.54
CA THR A 95 -12.99 -11.37 13.76
C THR A 95 -13.13 -12.63 12.91
N PRO A 96 -12.02 -13.26 12.50
CA PRO A 96 -12.04 -14.50 11.72
C PRO A 96 -12.81 -15.63 12.42
N THR A 97 -12.81 -15.65 13.75
CA THR A 97 -13.57 -16.65 14.54
C THR A 97 -15.07 -16.59 14.27
N VAL A 98 -15.65 -15.39 14.16
CA VAL A 98 -17.09 -15.24 13.88
C VAL A 98 -17.42 -15.64 12.44
N VAL A 99 -16.48 -15.44 11.52
CA VAL A 99 -16.62 -15.91 10.13
C VAL A 99 -16.67 -17.44 10.07
N GLU A 100 -15.75 -18.12 10.76
CA GLU A 100 -15.76 -19.58 10.81
C GLU A 100 -17.01 -20.14 11.52
N ASP A 101 -17.44 -19.53 12.62
CA ASP A 101 -18.68 -19.90 13.32
C ASP A 101 -19.90 -19.76 12.40
N THR A 102 -19.99 -18.67 11.64
CA THR A 102 -21.04 -18.45 10.64
C THR A 102 -21.05 -19.58 9.60
N ILE A 103 -19.88 -19.95 9.07
CA ILE A 103 -19.75 -21.01 8.08
C ILE A 103 -20.19 -22.37 8.62
N GLN A 104 -19.86 -22.68 9.88
CA GLN A 104 -20.22 -23.94 10.53
C GLN A 104 -21.69 -24.01 10.94
N SER A 105 -22.25 -22.90 11.41
CA SER A 105 -23.61 -22.83 11.96
C SER A 105 -24.69 -22.75 10.88
N THR A 106 -24.39 -22.18 9.71
CA THR A 106 -25.38 -21.97 8.65
C THR A 106 -25.20 -22.92 7.47
N GLN A 107 -26.33 -23.42 6.96
CA GLN A 107 -26.36 -24.17 5.71
C GLN A 107 -26.09 -23.23 4.54
N GLY A 108 -25.00 -23.48 3.82
CA GLY A 108 -24.59 -22.69 2.66
C GLY A 108 -25.62 -22.79 1.55
N ILE A 109 -26.16 -21.64 1.14
CA ILE A 109 -27.05 -21.53 -0.02
C ILE A 109 -26.18 -21.31 -1.24
N GLN A 110 -26.26 -22.20 -2.23
CA GLN A 110 -25.61 -21.97 -3.51
C GLN A 110 -26.23 -20.74 -4.18
N SER A 111 -25.40 -19.76 -4.49
CA SER A 111 -25.82 -18.55 -5.21
C SER A 111 -25.64 -18.72 -6.72
N HIS A 112 -26.02 -17.73 -7.52
CA HIS A 112 -25.82 -17.78 -8.97
C HIS A 112 -24.31 -17.82 -9.31
N GLY A 113 -23.83 -18.99 -9.74
CA GLY A 113 -22.43 -19.27 -10.09
C GLY A 113 -21.76 -20.27 -9.14
N SER A 114 -20.42 -20.20 -9.09
CA SER A 114 -19.53 -21.05 -8.30
C SER A 114 -19.34 -20.57 -6.85
N THR A 115 -20.37 -19.96 -6.26
CA THR A 115 -20.25 -19.23 -5.00
C THR A 115 -21.29 -19.69 -3.98
N VAL A 116 -20.83 -20.00 -2.78
CA VAL A 116 -21.67 -20.42 -1.65
C VAL A 116 -21.85 -19.24 -0.70
N MET A 117 -23.11 -18.92 -0.41
CA MET A 117 -23.48 -17.85 0.51
C MET A 117 -23.94 -18.45 1.84
N HIS A 118 -23.31 -18.04 2.93
CA HIS A 118 -23.72 -18.36 4.29
C HIS A 118 -24.32 -17.11 4.92
N GLU A 119 -25.63 -17.15 5.23
CA GLU A 119 -26.33 -16.04 5.88
C GLU A 119 -26.69 -16.42 7.31
N SER A 120 -26.02 -15.75 8.26
CA SER A 120 -26.41 -15.69 9.67
C SER A 120 -27.22 -14.43 9.94
N ASN A 121 -27.80 -14.33 11.15
CA ASN A 121 -28.62 -13.19 11.55
C ASN A 121 -27.88 -11.84 11.49
N GLN A 122 -26.55 -11.85 11.67
CA GLN A 122 -25.70 -10.65 11.74
C GLN A 122 -24.72 -10.53 10.57
N LEU A 123 -24.41 -11.63 9.89
CA LEU A 123 -23.30 -11.72 8.96
C LEU A 123 -23.68 -12.57 7.75
N ARG A 124 -23.28 -12.08 6.58
CA ARG A 124 -23.31 -12.80 5.31
C ARG A 124 -21.88 -13.00 4.84
N VAL A 125 -21.50 -14.26 4.69
CA VAL A 125 -20.18 -14.67 4.21
C VAL A 125 -20.32 -15.30 2.84
N ILE A 126 -19.47 -14.88 1.91
CA ILE A 126 -19.47 -15.34 0.53
C ILE A 126 -18.18 -16.11 0.28
N LEU A 127 -18.31 -17.38 -0.10
CA LEU A 127 -17.20 -18.28 -0.43
C LEU A 127 -17.21 -18.68 -1.89
N ASN A 128 -16.02 -18.87 -2.47
CA ASN A 128 -15.88 -19.53 -3.76
C ASN A 128 -15.99 -21.06 -3.64
N GLU A 129 -16.11 -21.75 -4.77
CA GLU A 129 -16.02 -23.22 -4.91
C GLU A 129 -14.79 -23.81 -4.20
N ASN A 130 -13.67 -23.09 -4.18
CA ASN A 130 -12.42 -23.51 -3.53
C ASN A 130 -12.45 -23.35 -1.99
N GLY A 131 -13.55 -22.85 -1.41
CA GLY A 131 -13.67 -22.58 0.03
C GLY A 131 -12.98 -21.30 0.52
N GLU A 132 -12.51 -20.45 -0.40
CA GLU A 132 -11.88 -19.17 -0.10
C GLU A 132 -12.93 -18.10 0.25
N VAL A 133 -12.66 -17.27 1.26
CA VAL A 133 -13.55 -16.16 1.63
C VAL A 133 -13.28 -14.97 0.72
N VAL A 134 -14.29 -14.57 -0.04
CA VAL A 134 -14.21 -13.46 -1.00
C VAL A 134 -14.63 -12.14 -0.35
N THR A 135 -15.75 -12.17 0.37
CA THR A 135 -16.36 -10.97 0.97
C THR A 135 -17.15 -11.33 2.23
N VAL A 136 -17.14 -10.41 3.18
CA VAL A 136 -18.00 -10.42 4.37
C VAL A 136 -18.93 -9.21 4.32
N ILE A 137 -20.20 -9.40 4.66
CA ILE A 137 -21.24 -8.36 4.72
C ILE A 137 -21.96 -8.46 6.07
N VAL A 138 -21.85 -7.43 6.92
CA VAL A 138 -22.71 -7.30 8.11
C VAL A 138 -24.07 -6.76 7.66
N LYS A 139 -25.14 -7.28 8.25
CA LYS A 139 -26.53 -6.90 7.95
C LYS A 139 -27.03 -5.76 8.84
#